data_AF-A0A9E3IZY2-F1
#
_entry.id   AF-A0A9E3IZY2-F1
#
_cell.length_a   1.000
_cell.length_b   1.000
_cell.length_c   1.000
_cell.angle_alpha   90.00
_cell.angle_beta   90.00
_cell.angle_gamma   90.00
#
_symmetry.space_group_name_H-M   'P 1'
#
loop_
_entity.id
_entity.type
_entity.pdbx_description
1 polymer ?
#
loop_
_entity_poly.entity_id
_entity_poly.type
_entity_poly.pdbx_seq_one_letter_code
_entity_poly.pdbx_strand_id
1 'polypeptide(L)'
;MTDDADRPRPPDGEPEPPSPAIERALAVETVVVPEGGQWAVDIVVIFPGSVVRRRINTYRTEAVARLSAKYIRRGAEREIGGPING
;
A
#
# COMPACT_ATOMS: atom_id res chain seq x y z
N MET A 1 0.72 -32.61 -25.97
CA MET A 1 1.63 -31.56 -26.50
C MET A 1 0.74 -30.63 -27.29
N THR A 2 0.05 -29.74 -26.58
CA THR A 2 -0.98 -28.90 -27.18
C THR A 2 -0.32 -27.65 -27.71
N ASP A 3 -0.62 -27.40 -28.97
CA ASP A 3 -0.15 -26.31 -29.80
C ASP A 3 -0.52 -24.95 -29.19
N ASP A 4 0.47 -24.21 -28.71
CA ASP A 4 0.33 -22.85 -28.16
C ASP A 4 0.50 -21.79 -29.28
N ALA A 5 0.56 -22.21 -30.55
CA ALA A 5 0.90 -21.35 -31.69
C ALA A 5 -0.29 -20.64 -32.35
N ASP A 6 -1.53 -20.87 -31.90
CA ASP A 6 -2.73 -20.24 -32.48
C ASP A 6 -3.37 -19.18 -31.57
N ARG A 7 -2.63 -18.64 -30.58
CA ARG A 7 -3.15 -17.48 -29.84
C ARG A 7 -3.01 -16.24 -30.73
N PRO A 8 -4.11 -15.61 -31.20
CA PRO A 8 -4.01 -14.40 -31.98
C PRO A 8 -3.28 -13.34 -31.13
N ARG A 9 -2.29 -12.68 -31.73
CA ARG A 9 -1.72 -11.47 -31.14
C ARG A 9 -2.89 -10.51 -30.87
N PRO A 10 -3.04 -9.99 -29.64
CA PRO A 10 -4.08 -9.01 -29.37
C PRO A 10 -3.93 -7.86 -30.38
N PRO A 11 -5.02 -7.37 -30.98
CA PRO A 11 -4.97 -6.33 -31.99
C PRO A 11 -4.27 -5.09 -31.41
N ASP A 12 -3.29 -4.56 -32.15
CA ASP A 12 -2.61 -3.31 -31.81
C ASP A 12 -3.65 -2.18 -31.77
N GLY A 13 -4.17 -1.86 -30.58
CA GLY A 13 -5.11 -0.76 -30.39
C GLY A 13 -6.34 -1.03 -29.54
N GLU A 14 -6.50 -2.19 -28.89
CA GLU A 14 -7.46 -2.25 -27.78
C GLU A 14 -6.92 -1.34 -26.65
N PRO A 15 -7.66 -0.28 -26.26
CA PRO A 15 -7.24 0.52 -25.12
C PRO A 15 -7.10 -0.43 -23.94
N GLU A 16 -5.94 -0.39 -23.29
CA GLU A 16 -5.72 -1.10 -22.04
C GLU A 16 -6.93 -0.80 -21.15
N PRO A 17 -7.61 -1.83 -20.60
CA PRO A 17 -8.78 -1.59 -19.75
C PRO A 17 -8.37 -0.54 -18.72
N PRO A 18 -9.22 0.48 -18.47
CA PRO A 18 -8.83 1.56 -17.57
C PRO A 18 -8.34 0.90 -16.29
N SER A 19 -7.08 1.17 -15.93
CA SER A 19 -6.51 0.72 -14.67
C SER A 19 -7.55 1.02 -13.59
N PRO A 20 -7.89 0.05 -12.71
CA PRO A 20 -8.90 0.28 -11.69
C PRO A 20 -8.56 1.61 -11.02
N ALA A 21 -9.52 2.54 -11.03
CA ALA A 21 -9.29 3.88 -10.52
C ALA A 21 -8.73 3.73 -9.09
N ILE A 22 -7.46 4.10 -8.90
CA ILE A 22 -6.85 4.05 -7.58
C ILE A 22 -7.59 5.08 -6.75
N GLU A 23 -8.41 4.61 -5.81
CA GLU A 23 -9.14 5.49 -4.92
C GLU A 23 -8.13 6.37 -4.18
N ARG A 24 -8.38 7.67 -4.16
CA ARG A 24 -7.51 8.60 -3.44
C ARG A 24 -7.62 8.33 -1.95
N ALA A 25 -6.51 8.00 -1.31
CA ALA A 25 -6.42 7.90 0.13
C ALA A 25 -6.68 9.28 0.77
N LEU A 26 -7.50 9.30 1.82
CA LEU A 26 -7.85 10.50 2.58
C LEU A 26 -6.89 10.74 3.74
N ALA A 27 -6.43 9.66 4.38
CA ALA A 27 -5.53 9.71 5.50
C ALA A 27 -4.75 8.41 5.66
N VAL A 28 -3.64 8.49 6.38
CA VAL A 28 -2.83 7.34 6.77
C VAL A 28 -2.47 7.44 8.24
N GLU A 29 -2.55 6.31 8.93
CA GLU A 29 -2.12 6.13 10.30
C GLU A 29 -1.17 4.94 10.39
N THR A 30 -0.41 4.89 11.49
CA THR A 30 0.44 3.73 11.80
C THR A 30 0.17 3.29 13.23
N VAL A 31 0.08 1.98 13.43
CA VAL A 31 -0.25 1.38 14.72
C VAL A 31 0.88 0.44 15.12
N VAL A 32 1.35 0.59 16.35
CA VAL A 32 2.30 -0.34 16.99
C VAL A 32 1.54 -1.22 17.95
N VAL A 33 1.58 -2.54 17.75
CA VAL A 33 0.91 -3.51 18.62
C VAL A 33 1.88 -4.57 19.11
N PRO A 34 1.78 -5.03 20.37
CA PRO A 34 2.52 -6.19 20.84
C PRO A 34 2.02 -7.45 20.13
N GLU A 35 2.94 -8.30 19.67
CA GLU A 35 2.64 -9.56 18.98
C GLU A 35 3.73 -10.60 19.24
N GLY A 36 3.40 -11.72 19.90
CA GLY A 36 4.33 -12.84 20.08
C GLY A 36 5.67 -12.48 20.73
N GLY A 37 5.68 -11.54 21.68
CA GLY A 37 6.92 -11.04 22.31
C GLY A 37 7.71 -10.04 21.45
N GLN A 38 7.15 -9.62 20.32
CA GLN A 38 7.67 -8.59 19.43
C GLN A 38 6.67 -7.42 19.33
N TRP A 39 7.00 -6.45 18.49
CA TRP A 39 6.20 -5.26 18.25
C TRP A 39 5.93 -5.14 16.76
N ALA A 40 4.69 -5.40 16.36
CA ALA A 40 4.25 -5.28 14.98
C ALA A 40 3.89 -3.83 14.64
N VAL A 41 4.28 -3.40 13.45
CA VAL A 41 3.87 -2.12 12.86
C VAL A 41 2.88 -2.41 11.75
N ASP A 42 1.68 -1.88 11.89
CA ASP A 42 0.65 -1.89 10.85
C ASP A 42 0.47 -0.48 10.28
N ILE A 43 0.27 -0.38 8.97
CA ILE A 43 -0.22 0.83 8.31
C ILE A 43 -1.73 0.73 8.15
N VAL A 44 -2.42 1.83 8.39
CA VAL A 44 -3.87 1.96 8.20
C VAL A 44 -4.11 3.08 7.20
N VAL A 45 -4.69 2.75 6.06
CA VAL A 45 -5.02 3.72 5.00
C VAL A 45 -6.53 3.88 4.95
N ILE A 46 -6.99 5.12 4.98
CA ILE A 46 -8.41 5.47 4.96
C ILE A 46 -8.74 5.98 3.57
N PHE A 47 -9.72 5.34 2.93
CA PHE A 47 -10.33 5.75 1.67
C PHE A 47 -11.76 6.23 1.94
N PRO A 48 -12.43 6.90 0.98
CA PRO A 48 -13.80 7.38 1.18
C PRO A 48 -14.80 6.29 1.57
N GLY A 49 -14.62 5.06 1.08
CA GLY A 49 -15.54 3.94 1.32
C GLY A 49 -14.91 2.75 2.07
N SER A 50 -13.62 2.78 2.38
CA SER A 50 -12.94 1.64 2.98
C SER A 50 -11.78 2.04 3.88
N VAL A 51 -11.42 1.13 4.78
CA VAL A 51 -10.22 1.24 5.60
C VAL A 51 -9.40 -0.02 5.40
N VAL A 52 -8.15 0.14 5.00
CA VAL A 52 -7.22 -0.98 4.77
C VAL A 52 -6.18 -0.98 5.87
N ARG A 53 -6.05 -2.09 6.60
CA ARG A 53 -4.98 -2.31 7.58
C ARG A 53 -4.04 -3.39 7.06
N ARG A 54 -2.74 -3.09 7.00
CA ARG A 54 -1.71 -4.00 6.51
C ARG A 54 -0.52 -4.03 7.46
N ARG A 55 -0.04 -5.23 7.77
CA ARG A 55 1.24 -5.40 8.46
C ARG A 55 2.41 -5.00 7.58
N ILE A 56 3.26 -4.13 8.09
CA ILE A 56 4.52 -3.76 7.44
C ILE A 56 5.65 -4.68 7.91
N ASN A 57 5.89 -4.75 9.22
CA ASN A 57 6.96 -5.58 9.78
C ASN A 57 6.77 -5.79 11.30
N THR A 58 7.61 -6.64 11.89
CA THR A 58 7.76 -6.79 13.35
C THR A 58 9.16 -6.42 13.82
N TYR A 59 9.26 -5.89 15.04
CA TYR A 59 10.50 -5.42 15.64
C TYR A 59 10.69 -6.01 17.03
N ARG A 60 11.95 -6.20 17.44
CA ARG A 60 12.29 -6.76 18.76
C ARG A 60 11.90 -5.86 19.93
N THR A 61 11.87 -4.54 19.73
CA THR A 61 11.57 -3.58 20.81
C THR A 61 10.55 -2.55 20.35
N GLU A 62 9.76 -2.06 21.31
CA GLU A 62 8.74 -1.04 21.06
C GLU A 62 9.33 0.25 20.51
N ALA A 63 10.50 0.64 21.02
CA ALA A 63 11.19 1.87 20.62
C ALA A 63 11.53 1.86 19.12
N VAL A 64 12.04 0.74 18.60
CA VAL A 64 12.36 0.61 17.18
C VAL A 64 11.08 0.55 16.34
N ALA A 65 10.04 -0.15 16.79
CA ALA A 65 8.75 -0.19 16.11
C ALA A 65 8.13 1.22 16.00
N ARG A 66 8.11 1.99 17.08
CA ARG A 66 7.59 3.37 17.11
C ARG A 66 8.38 4.31 16.21
N LEU A 67 9.71 4.20 16.23
CA LEU A 67 10.56 5.00 15.36
C LEU A 67 10.28 4.69 13.88
N SER A 68 10.19 3.41 13.52
CA SER A 68 9.84 2.99 12.16
C SER A 68 8.44 3.46 11.75
N ALA A 69 7.44 3.26 12.60
CA ALA A 69 6.06 3.71 12.38
C ALA A 69 5.99 5.22 12.07
N LYS A 70 6.72 6.04 12.84
CA LYS A 70 6.82 7.48 12.60
C LYS A 70 7.38 7.82 11.21
N TYR A 71 8.42 7.13 10.75
CA TYR A 71 8.99 7.36 9.42
C TYR A 71 8.08 6.87 8.29
N ILE A 72 7.44 5.71 8.47
CA ILE A 72 6.47 5.17 7.51
C ILE A 72 5.30 6.15 7.35
N ARG A 73 4.71 6.61 8.47
CA ARG A 73 3.63 7.60 8.47
C ARG A 73 4.02 8.86 7.69
N ARG A 74 5.18 9.44 8.00
CA ARG A 74 5.69 10.63 7.29
C ARG A 74 5.95 10.38 5.80
N GLY A 75 6.35 9.18 5.42
CA GLY A 75 6.46 8.77 4.01
C GLY A 75 5.12 8.78 3.33
N ALA A 76 4.15 8.07 3.90
CA ALA A 76 2.82 7.91 3.33
C ALA A 76 1.98 9.22 3.32
N GLU A 77 2.11 10.07 4.35
CA GLU A 77 1.42 11.37 4.40
C GLU A 77 1.84 12.28 3.24
N ARG A 78 3.11 12.22 2.84
CA ARG A 78 3.61 12.96 1.67
C ARG A 78 2.99 12.47 0.36
N GLU A 79 2.73 11.17 0.26
CA GLU A 79 2.11 10.57 -0.92
C GLU A 79 0.63 10.96 -1.05
N ILE A 80 -0.10 11.05 0.08
CA ILE A 80 -1.52 11.45 0.11
C ILE A 80 -1.73 12.90 -0.34
N GLY A 81 -0.87 13.80 0.15
CA GLY A 81 -0.92 15.22 -0.16
C GLY A 81 -0.44 15.56 -1.57
N GLY A 82 0.36 14.68 -2.19
CA GLY A 82 1.10 14.95 -3.41
C GLY A 82 2.11 16.11 -3.26
N PRO A 83 3.07 16.26 -4.18
CA PRO A 83 3.74 17.53 -4.36
C PRO A 83 2.70 18.61 -4.69
N ILE A 84 2.78 19.77 -4.05
CA ILE A 84 1.92 20.92 -4.35
C ILE A 84 2.20 21.50 -5.75
N ASN A 85 3.24 21.01 -6.44
CA ASN A 85 3.61 21.37 -7.80
C ASN A 85 4.02 20.12 -8.58
N GLY A 86 3.28 19.84 -9.65
CA GLY A 86 3.54 18.82 -10.67
C GLY A 86 2.51 18.96 -11.77
#